data_AF-A0A9D5ACL9-F1
#
_entry.id   AF-A0A9D5ACL9-F1
#
_cell.length_a   1.000
_cell.length_b   1.000
_cell.length_c   1.000
_cell.angle_alpha   90.00
_cell.angle_beta   90.00
_cell.angle_gamma   90.00
#
_symmetry.space_group_name_H-M   'P 1'
#
loop_
_entity.id
_entity.type
_entity.pdbx_description
1 polymer ?
#
loop_
_entity_poly.entity_id
_entity_poly.type
_entity_poly.pdbx_seq_one_letter_code
_entity_poly.pdbx_strand_id
1 'polypeptide(L)'
;PEYFEDKRNLEDLWVETFPVGTEWDQLDSLYDINCNFSNLENAFEEGGLLSGKKVYLFGCTEPQLVMHKLENKVICIPVVVAVVSPFPPSDKIGINSVQREAEEIIPMKPMKMDWVPYIPLEDRDSQVERLKTEIFILR
;
A
#
# COMPACT_ATOMS: atom_id res chain seq x y z
N PRO A 1 -29.68 -13.19 -11.45
CA PRO A 1 -28.55 -13.37 -10.52
C PRO A 1 -27.43 -12.40 -10.91
N GLU A 2 -27.16 -11.40 -10.10
CA GLU A 2 -25.92 -10.62 -10.24
C GLU A 2 -24.75 -11.55 -9.98
N TYR A 3 -23.92 -11.74 -11.01
CA TYR A 3 -22.65 -12.44 -10.90
C TYR A 3 -21.67 -11.46 -10.28
N PHE A 4 -21.32 -11.67 -9.01
CA PHE A 4 -20.21 -10.97 -8.39
C PHE A 4 -18.94 -11.72 -8.78
N GLU A 5 -17.99 -11.02 -9.41
CA GLU A 5 -16.66 -11.60 -9.64
C GLU A 5 -16.02 -11.90 -8.29
N ASP A 6 -15.43 -13.09 -8.16
CA ASP A 6 -14.69 -13.46 -6.96
C ASP A 6 -13.50 -12.50 -6.79
N LYS A 7 -13.34 -11.99 -5.56
CA LYS A 7 -12.27 -11.05 -5.21
C LYS A 7 -10.90 -11.70 -5.46
N ARG A 8 -10.00 -11.02 -6.18
CA ARG A 8 -8.67 -11.58 -6.51
C ARG A 8 -7.84 -11.69 -5.22
N ASN A 9 -6.98 -12.72 -5.10
CA ASN A 9 -6.28 -13.06 -3.85
C ASN A 9 -5.52 -11.90 -3.17
N LEU A 10 -4.96 -10.99 -3.99
CA LEU A 10 -4.17 -9.83 -3.56
C LEU A 10 -4.86 -8.49 -3.85
N GLU A 11 -6.15 -8.49 -4.15
CA GLU A 11 -6.88 -7.30 -4.58
C GLU A 11 -6.94 -6.20 -3.53
N ASP A 12 -7.01 -6.55 -2.25
CA ASP A 12 -7.01 -5.60 -1.13
C ASP A 12 -5.61 -5.23 -0.65
N LEU A 13 -4.55 -5.76 -1.25
CA LEU A 13 -3.18 -5.50 -0.81
C LEU A 13 -2.85 -4.00 -0.80
N TRP A 14 -3.25 -3.26 -1.82
CA TRP A 14 -3.01 -1.82 -1.90
C TRP A 14 -3.89 -1.02 -0.91
N VAL A 15 -5.08 -1.54 -0.57
CA VAL A 15 -6.00 -0.91 0.38
C VAL A 15 -5.47 -1.07 1.81
N GLU A 16 -4.87 -2.22 2.12
CA GLU A 16 -4.30 -2.51 3.42
C GLU A 16 -2.98 -1.76 3.66
N THR A 17 -2.29 -1.27 2.63
CA THR A 17 -1.09 -0.45 2.80
C THR A 17 -1.42 0.98 3.19
N PHE A 18 -0.79 1.47 4.26
CA PHE A 18 -0.96 2.85 4.71
C PHE A 18 -0.38 3.85 3.69
N PRO A 19 -1.15 4.86 3.22
CA PRO A 19 -0.69 5.85 2.25
C PRO A 19 0.17 6.93 2.91
N VAL A 20 1.46 6.65 3.04
CA VAL A 20 2.46 7.55 3.63
C VAL A 20 2.55 8.84 2.83
N GLY A 21 2.46 9.97 3.53
CA GLY A 21 2.59 11.30 2.94
C GLY A 21 1.31 11.83 2.29
N THR A 22 0.17 11.16 2.48
CA THR A 22 -1.15 11.64 2.05
C THR A 22 -1.85 12.37 3.18
N GLU A 23 -2.43 13.54 2.86
CA GLU A 23 -3.20 14.33 3.82
C GLU A 23 -4.54 13.66 4.16
N TRP A 24 -4.99 13.83 5.41
CA TRP A 24 -6.18 13.15 5.94
C TRP A 24 -7.46 13.46 5.17
N ASP A 25 -7.60 14.68 4.66
CA ASP A 25 -8.75 15.13 3.87
C ASP A 25 -8.79 14.54 2.45
N GLN A 26 -7.70 13.90 2.00
CA GLN A 26 -7.60 13.25 0.71
C GLN A 26 -7.78 11.73 0.78
N LEU A 27 -7.71 11.13 1.97
CA LEU A 27 -7.77 9.67 2.15
C LEU A 27 -9.06 9.06 1.57
N ASP A 28 -10.21 9.63 1.91
CA ASP A 28 -11.51 9.12 1.43
C ASP A 28 -11.58 9.13 -0.11
N SER A 29 -11.02 10.17 -0.73
CA SER A 29 -11.02 10.31 -2.19
C SER A 29 -10.14 9.30 -2.94
N LEU A 30 -9.19 8.65 -2.25
CA LEU A 30 -8.38 7.59 -2.85
C LEU A 30 -9.21 6.33 -3.12
N TYR A 31 -10.15 6.02 -2.21
CA TYR A 31 -10.97 4.82 -2.30
C TYR A 31 -12.13 4.96 -3.28
N ASP A 32 -12.43 6.18 -3.71
CA ASP A 32 -13.37 6.43 -4.82
C ASP A 32 -12.79 6.06 -6.19
N ILE A 33 -11.47 5.89 -6.29
CA ILE A 33 -10.79 5.54 -7.53
C ILE A 33 -10.72 4.01 -7.63
N ASN A 34 -11.37 3.46 -8.66
CA ASN A 34 -11.25 2.04 -8.98
C ASN A 34 -9.89 1.75 -9.65
N CYS A 35 -8.85 1.63 -8.83
CA CYS A 35 -7.49 1.34 -9.28
C CYS A 35 -7.27 -0.17 -9.41
N ASN A 36 -6.79 -0.60 -10.58
CA ASN A 36 -6.39 -1.98 -10.83
C ASN A 36 -4.88 -2.14 -10.58
N PHE A 37 -4.53 -2.92 -9.56
CA PHE A 37 -3.15 -3.25 -9.19
C PHE A 37 -2.70 -4.64 -9.67
N SER A 38 -3.30 -5.18 -10.73
CA SER A 38 -2.93 -6.50 -11.30
C SER A 38 -1.45 -6.61 -11.66
N ASN A 39 -0.77 -5.51 -11.98
CA ASN A 39 0.67 -5.50 -12.20
C ASN A 39 1.47 -5.87 -10.94
N LEU A 40 1.02 -5.43 -9.76
CA LEU A 40 1.62 -5.80 -8.47
C LEU A 40 1.33 -7.27 -8.16
N GLU A 41 0.09 -7.71 -8.38
CA GLU A 41 -0.34 -9.10 -8.18
C GLU A 41 0.50 -10.06 -9.05
N ASN A 42 0.59 -9.77 -10.35
CA ASN A 42 1.43 -10.51 -11.31
C ASN A 42 2.92 -10.50 -10.96
N ALA A 43 3.40 -9.50 -10.22
CA ALA A 43 4.78 -9.49 -9.77
C ALA A 43 5.05 -10.54 -8.68
N PHE A 44 4.03 -10.93 -7.90
CA PHE A 44 4.12 -11.96 -6.87
C PHE A 44 3.86 -13.38 -7.36
N GLU A 45 3.20 -13.53 -8.51
CA GLU A 45 2.95 -14.81 -9.17
C GLU A 45 4.25 -15.54 -9.56
N GLU A 46 4.16 -16.86 -9.78
CA GLU A 46 5.31 -17.70 -10.15
C GLU A 46 6.03 -17.17 -11.41
N GLY A 47 7.34 -16.92 -11.29
CA GLY A 47 8.15 -16.31 -12.36
C GLY A 47 8.08 -14.78 -12.43
N GLY A 48 7.23 -14.16 -11.60
CA GLY A 48 7.15 -12.71 -11.41
C GLY A 48 8.37 -12.13 -10.69
N LEU A 49 8.54 -10.81 -10.79
CA LEU A 49 9.72 -10.10 -10.27
C LEU A 49 9.90 -10.21 -8.74
N LEU A 50 8.80 -10.35 -8.00
CA LEU A 50 8.75 -10.40 -6.54
C LEU A 50 8.51 -11.82 -5.99
N SER A 51 8.30 -12.81 -6.87
CA SER A 51 8.11 -14.21 -6.50
C SER A 51 9.23 -14.73 -5.59
N GLY A 52 8.87 -15.30 -4.44
CA GLY A 52 9.81 -15.91 -3.50
C GLY A 52 10.73 -14.93 -2.78
N LYS A 53 10.47 -13.62 -2.89
CA LYS A 53 11.23 -12.57 -2.19
C LYS A 53 10.52 -12.17 -0.90
N LYS A 54 11.31 -11.63 0.03
CA LYS A 54 10.79 -10.91 1.19
C LYS A 54 10.59 -9.44 0.80
N VAL A 55 9.34 -8.98 0.86
CA VAL A 55 8.93 -7.68 0.33
C VAL A 55 8.17 -6.89 1.38
N TYR A 56 8.53 -5.62 1.54
CA TYR A 56 7.85 -4.66 2.40
C TYR A 56 7.14 -3.63 1.53
N LEU A 57 5.84 -3.46 1.77
CA LEU A 57 4.96 -2.60 0.98
C LEU A 57 4.44 -1.45 1.83
N PHE A 58 4.42 -0.25 1.26
CA PHE A 58 3.69 0.88 1.82
C PHE A 58 3.04 1.67 0.69
N GLY A 59 1.92 2.32 1.00
CA GLY A 59 1.22 3.17 0.06
C GLY A 59 1.83 4.56 0.05
N CYS A 60 1.63 5.28 -1.03
CA CYS A 60 1.76 6.73 -1.10
C CYS A 60 0.80 7.26 -2.17
N THR A 61 0.85 8.55 -2.44
CA THR A 61 0.06 9.17 -3.49
C THR A 61 0.90 10.08 -4.35
N GLU A 62 0.64 10.06 -5.66
CA GLU A 62 1.21 11.01 -6.60
C GLU A 62 0.14 12.00 -7.07
N PRO A 63 0.25 13.30 -6.72
CA PRO A 63 -0.70 14.31 -7.17
C PRO A 63 -0.52 14.58 -8.67
N GLN A 64 -1.62 14.50 -9.42
CA GLN A 64 -1.67 14.80 -10.84
C GLN A 64 -2.69 15.91 -11.11
N LEU A 65 -2.31 16.88 -11.93
CA LEU A 65 -3.22 17.91 -12.42
C LEU A 65 -3.95 17.38 -13.65
N VAL A 66 -5.26 17.17 -13.55
CA VAL A 66 -6.11 16.68 -14.63
C VAL A 66 -7.15 17.72 -15.03
N MET A 67 -7.46 17.79 -16.32
CA MET A 67 -8.62 18.55 -16.81
C MET A 67 -9.88 17.69 -16.72
N HIS A 68 -10.88 18.16 -15.97
CA HIS A 68 -12.19 17.54 -15.91
C HIS A 68 -13.27 18.60 -16.11
N LYS A 69 -14.14 18.44 -17.12
CA LYS A 69 -15.25 19.36 -17.42
C LYS A 69 -14.83 20.84 -17.52
N LEU A 70 -13.71 21.12 -18.20
CA LEU A 70 -13.13 22.48 -18.36
C LEU A 70 -12.55 23.10 -17.08
N GLU A 71 -12.48 22.34 -15.98
CA GLU A 71 -11.85 22.76 -14.74
C GLU A 71 -10.58 21.95 -14.48
N ASN A 72 -9.58 22.62 -13.89
CA ASN A 72 -8.36 21.96 -13.42
C ASN A 72 -8.63 21.36 -12.04
N LYS A 73 -8.46 20.04 -11.91
CA LYS A 73 -8.60 19.32 -10.65
C LYS A 73 -7.27 18.62 -10.33
N VAL A 74 -6.82 18.73 -9.08
CA VAL A 74 -5.74 17.90 -8.57
C VAL A 74 -6.36 16.60 -8.08
N ILE A 75 -5.86 15.47 -8.58
CA ILE A 75 -6.23 14.13 -8.12
C ILE A 75 -5.00 13.45 -7.54
N CYS A 76 -5.15 12.75 -6.42
CA CYS A 76 -4.09 11.95 -5.83
C CYS A 76 -4.22 10.53 -6.35
N ILE A 77 -3.26 10.09 -7.17
CA ILE A 77 -3.23 8.73 -7.69
C ILE A 77 -2.58 7.83 -6.64
N PRO A 78 -3.23 6.74 -6.20
CA PRO A 78 -2.63 5.83 -5.25
C PRO A 78 -1.45 5.08 -5.88
N VAL A 79 -0.36 4.96 -5.14
CA VAL A 79 0.86 4.28 -5.54
C VAL A 79 1.27 3.32 -4.43
N VAL A 80 1.73 2.12 -4.79
CA VAL A 80 2.30 1.15 -3.84
C VAL A 80 3.78 1.03 -4.11
N VAL A 81 4.59 1.24 -3.08
CA VAL A 81 6.04 1.10 -3.13
C VAL A 81 6.42 -0.28 -2.59
N ALA A 82 7.15 -1.06 -3.39
CA ALA A 82 7.65 -2.37 -3.01
C ALA A 82 9.16 -2.37 -2.75
N VAL A 83 9.55 -2.72 -1.53
CA VAL A 83 10.95 -2.77 -1.09
C VAL A 83 11.35 -4.22 -0.81
N VAL A 84 12.25 -4.75 -1.64
CA VAL A 84 12.87 -6.06 -1.41
C VAL A 84 13.99 -5.90 -0.38
N SER A 85 13.86 -6.55 0.78
CA SER A 85 14.86 -6.45 1.85
C SER A 85 14.85 -7.68 2.76
N PRO A 86 16.01 -8.10 3.34
CA PRO A 86 16.02 -9.17 4.34
C PRO A 86 15.45 -8.74 5.71
N PHE A 87 15.49 -7.44 6.03
CA PHE A 87 15.01 -6.85 7.29
C PHE A 87 14.03 -5.69 7.02
N PRO A 88 13.16 -5.33 7.97
CA PRO A 88 12.19 -4.25 7.77
C PRO A 88 12.89 -2.92 7.48
N PRO A 89 12.26 -2.04 6.67
CA PRO A 89 12.67 -0.65 6.56
C PRO A 89 12.60 0.09 7.91
N SER A 90 12.80 1.41 7.90
CA SER A 90 12.79 2.25 9.11
C SER A 90 11.62 1.94 10.06
N ASP A 91 11.90 1.94 11.36
CA ASP A 91 10.91 1.85 12.45
C ASP A 91 10.47 3.24 12.95
N LYS A 92 10.90 4.30 12.26
CA LYS A 92 10.63 5.71 12.53
C LYS A 92 10.05 6.40 11.31
N ILE A 93 9.19 7.37 11.56
CA ILE A 93 8.60 8.23 10.53
C ILE A 93 9.06 9.68 10.73
N GLY A 94 9.37 10.34 9.63
CA GLY A 94 9.64 11.76 9.59
C GLY A 94 8.33 12.53 9.37
N ILE A 95 8.00 13.45 10.27
CA ILE A 95 6.92 14.40 10.10
C ILE A 95 7.54 15.70 9.63
N ASN A 96 7.25 16.05 8.38
CA ASN A 96 7.60 17.34 7.81
C ASN A 96 6.35 18.22 7.70
N SER A 97 6.49 19.51 7.99
CA SER A 97 5.41 20.48 7.87
C SER A 97 5.95 21.71 7.18
N VAL A 98 5.21 22.24 6.21
CA VAL A 98 5.56 23.49 5.49
C VAL A 98 5.78 24.67 6.47
N GLN A 99 5.20 24.58 7.67
CA GLN A 99 5.27 25.60 8.71
C GLN A 99 6.39 25.38 9.74
N ARG A 100 7.10 24.25 9.71
CA ARG A 100 8.16 23.91 10.68
C ARG A 100 9.53 23.98 10.02
N GLU A 101 10.52 24.51 10.74
CA GLU A 101 11.91 24.61 10.26
C GLU A 101 12.66 23.27 10.22
N ALA A 102 12.23 22.28 11.01
CA ALA A 102 12.91 21.00 11.13
C ALA A 102 11.95 19.81 11.09
N GLU A 103 12.39 18.74 10.45
CA GLU A 103 11.73 17.43 10.43
C GLU A 103 11.73 16.81 11.84
N GLU A 104 10.55 16.38 12.29
CA GLU A 104 10.41 15.66 13.55
C GLU A 104 10.42 14.16 13.28
N ILE A 105 11.44 13.44 13.77
CA ILE A 105 11.54 11.98 13.59
C ILE A 105 10.99 11.29 14.84
N ILE A 106 9.92 10.53 14.69
CA ILE A 106 9.26 9.83 15.79
C ILE A 106 9.20 8.31 15.56
N PRO A 107 9.25 7.49 16.62
CA PRO A 107 9.03 6.04 16.50
C PRO A 107 7.61 5.73 16.01
N MET A 108 7.46 4.75 15.12
CA MET A 108 6.15 4.37 14.56
C MET A 108 5.26 3.62 15.56
N LYS A 109 5.86 2.80 16.45
CA LYS A 109 5.10 1.96 17.39
C LYS A 109 4.12 2.71 18.30
N PRO A 110 4.47 3.84 18.95
CA PRO A 110 3.53 4.64 19.73
C PRO A 110 2.37 5.21 18.90
N MET A 111 2.54 5.35 17.59
CA MET A 111 1.51 5.78 16.65
C MET A 111 0.60 4.63 16.17
N LYS A 112 0.79 3.43 16.72
CA LYS A 112 0.14 2.19 16.26
C LYS A 112 0.51 1.81 14.83
N MET A 113 1.72 2.19 14.41
CA MET A 113 2.24 1.93 13.08
C MET A 113 3.41 0.93 13.14
N ASP A 114 3.37 -0.14 12.36
CA ASP A 114 4.40 -1.17 12.33
C ASP A 114 4.43 -1.95 11.00
N TRP A 115 5.53 -2.66 10.75
CA TRP A 115 5.63 -3.61 9.66
C TRP A 115 4.97 -4.93 10.06
N VAL A 116 3.80 -5.22 9.49
CA VAL A 116 3.02 -6.42 9.83
C VAL A 116 2.97 -7.38 8.64
N PRO A 117 2.97 -8.70 8.88
CA PRO A 117 2.80 -9.67 7.79
C PRO A 117 1.42 -9.49 7.16
N TYR A 118 1.39 -9.48 5.83
CA TYR A 118 0.16 -9.53 5.05
C TYR A 118 -0.21 -10.98 4.74
N ILE A 119 -1.49 -11.31 4.92
CA ILE A 119 -2.03 -12.65 4.64
C ILE A 119 -2.97 -12.55 3.43
N PRO A 120 -2.60 -13.14 2.27
CA PRO A 120 -3.45 -13.23 1.08
C PRO A 120 -4.82 -13.80 1.41
N LEU A 121 -5.86 -13.39 0.68
CA LEU A 121 -7.25 -13.76 0.97
C LEU A 121 -7.47 -15.27 1.01
N GLU A 122 -6.86 -16.01 0.09
CA GLU A 122 -6.94 -17.48 -0.01
C GLU A 122 -6.30 -18.18 1.21
N ASP A 123 -5.35 -17.52 1.88
CA ASP A 123 -4.59 -18.07 3.02
C ASP A 123 -5.15 -17.63 4.38
N ARG A 124 -6.17 -16.76 4.43
CA ARG A 124 -6.75 -16.29 5.71
C ARG A 124 -7.47 -17.40 6.48
N ASP A 125 -8.00 -18.38 5.76
CA ASP A 125 -8.70 -19.54 6.34
C ASP A 125 -7.78 -20.78 6.48
N SER A 126 -6.59 -20.75 5.88
CA SER A 126 -5.64 -21.86 5.94
C SER A 126 -4.78 -21.74 7.19
N GLN A 127 -4.91 -22.70 8.12
CA GLN A 127 -4.00 -22.76 9.26
C GLN A 127 -2.62 -23.23 8.78
N VAL A 128 -1.73 -22.27 8.55
CA VAL A 128 -0.27 -22.45 8.64
C VAL A 128 0.36 -23.26 7.49
N GLU A 129 0.12 -22.89 6.24
CA GLU A 129 1.11 -23.18 5.18
C GLU A 129 2.05 -21.99 5.01
N ARG A 130 3.35 -22.27 4.84
CA ARG A 130 4.37 -21.25 4.60
C ARG A 130 3.99 -20.50 3.32
N LEU A 131 3.60 -19.24 3.44
CA LEU A 131 3.42 -18.34 2.31
C LEU A 131 4.64 -18.45 1.39
N LYS A 132 4.42 -18.72 0.10
CA LYS A 132 5.50 -18.80 -0.90
C LYS A 132 6.33 -17.51 -0.98
N THR A 133 5.69 -16.39 -0.65
CA THR A 133 6.27 -15.04 -0.62
C THR A 133 5.99 -14.41 0.74
N GLU A 134 7.02 -13.89 1.39
CA GLU A 134 6.89 -13.14 2.65
C GLU A 134 6.56 -11.67 2.35
N ILE A 135 5.27 -11.32 2.41
CA ILE A 135 4.79 -9.95 2.20
C ILE A 135 4.55 -9.29 3.55
N PHE A 136 5.12 -8.11 3.74
CA PHE A 136 4.87 -7.24 4.89
C PHE A 136 4.29 -5.93 4.39
N ILE A 137 3.32 -5.38 5.12
CA ILE A 137 2.72 -4.07 4.84
C ILE A 137 3.01 -3.14 6.01
N LEU A 138 3.13 -1.85 5.71
CA LEU A 138 3.12 -0.80 6.71
C LEU A 138 1.65 -0.47 7.03
N ARG A 139 1.26 -0.68 8.28
CA ARG A 139 -0.09 -0.41 8.80
C ARG A 139 0.00 0.46 10.03
#